data_AF-A0AA35N6T4-F1
#
_entry.id   AF-A0AA35N6T4-F1
#
_cell.length_a   1.000
_cell.length_b   1.000
_cell.length_c   1.000
_cell.angle_alpha   90.00
_cell.angle_beta   90.00
_cell.angle_gamma   90.00
#
_symmetry.space_group_name_H-M   'P 1'
#
loop_
_entity.id
_entity.type
_entity.pdbx_description
1 polymer ?
#
loop_
_entity_poly.entity_id
_entity_poly.type
_entity_poly.pdbx_seq_one_letter_code
_entity_poly.pdbx_strand_id
1 'polypeptide(L)'
;MEKLARWTAVKKEDLRKVEDPFFAVSIIRDNLKSRGYVREVYGVTDLLKECGLYYSSVSLVGDQIDRALRPVASGEWMLIKDEPFKPINIEENWYARICNRQNDGDHLINTVSEMSGPGKWKITSMHVNKFASSAAFVANFLVSRGDEGRVFLSSGKDFANTTRTVTQEWVPLNAEERNFSLSSAIHRYGMERKITQIYVEADDAWDVSGSSWHWRPVIANEEYELKQK
;
A
#
# COMPACT_ATOMS: atom_id res chain seq x y z
N MET A 1 17.38 6.97 -9.85
CA MET A 1 17.57 7.52 -8.47
C MET A 1 16.36 8.38 -8.14
N GLU A 2 15.76 8.20 -6.96
CA GLU A 2 14.51 8.88 -6.60
C GLU A 2 14.78 10.20 -5.87
N LYS A 3 14.03 11.25 -6.23
CA LYS A 3 14.20 12.60 -5.71
C LYS A 3 12.84 13.22 -5.40
N LEU A 4 12.68 13.71 -4.19
CA LEU A 4 11.60 14.59 -3.77
C LEU A 4 12.03 16.04 -3.96
N ALA A 5 11.20 16.82 -4.64
CA ALA A 5 11.45 18.24 -4.84
C ALA A 5 10.15 19.02 -4.85
N ARG A 6 10.22 20.29 -4.45
CA ARG A 6 9.07 21.18 -4.57
C ARG A 6 8.64 21.36 -6.02
N TRP A 7 7.34 21.51 -6.25
CA TRP A 7 6.77 21.78 -7.57
C TRP A 7 7.45 22.94 -8.32
N THR A 8 7.84 24.00 -7.60
CA THR A 8 8.54 25.15 -8.17
C THR A 8 9.90 24.80 -8.77
N ALA A 9 10.59 23.79 -8.22
CA ALA A 9 11.83 23.26 -8.76
C ALA A 9 11.55 22.25 -9.90
N VAL A 10 10.46 21.49 -9.79
CA VAL A 10 10.05 20.45 -10.75
C VAL A 10 9.64 21.03 -12.12
N LYS A 11 9.11 22.26 -12.16
CA LYS A 11 8.80 22.96 -13.43
C LYS A 11 9.99 23.11 -14.38
N LYS A 12 11.23 22.96 -13.88
CA LYS A 12 12.46 23.03 -14.68
C LYS A 12 12.99 21.66 -15.12
N GLU A 13 12.35 20.59 -14.68
CA GLU A 13 12.72 19.19 -14.93
C GLU A 13 11.81 18.58 -16.01
N ASP A 14 12.17 17.40 -16.52
CA ASP A 14 11.31 16.64 -17.43
C ASP A 14 10.10 16.07 -16.68
N LEU A 15 8.91 16.60 -16.97
CA LEU A 15 7.65 16.17 -16.37
C LEU A 15 7.33 14.69 -16.59
N ARG A 16 7.90 14.05 -17.62
CA ARG A 16 7.72 12.62 -17.86
C ARG A 16 8.38 11.73 -16.81
N LYS A 17 9.28 12.30 -16.01
CA LYS A 17 9.96 11.65 -14.88
C LYS A 17 9.27 11.90 -13.55
N VAL A 18 8.23 12.73 -13.55
CA VAL A 18 7.53 13.11 -12.33
C VAL A 18 6.39 12.13 -12.11
N GLU A 19 6.43 11.40 -11.01
CA GLU A 19 5.35 10.50 -10.61
C GLU A 19 4.12 11.32 -10.23
N ASP A 20 2.95 10.82 -10.61
CA ASP A 20 1.70 11.41 -10.20
C ASP A 20 1.57 11.41 -8.66
N PRO A 21 1.16 12.52 -8.01
CA PRO A 21 1.14 12.63 -6.56
C PRO A 21 0.37 11.52 -5.84
N PHE A 22 -0.71 11.01 -6.45
CA PHE A 22 -1.47 9.89 -5.91
C PHE A 22 -0.58 8.65 -5.70
N PHE A 23 0.25 8.32 -6.69
CA PHE A 23 1.16 7.19 -6.62
C PHE A 23 2.38 7.50 -5.77
N ALA A 24 2.85 8.76 -5.81
CA ALA A 24 3.97 9.21 -4.99
C ALA A 24 3.68 9.06 -3.48
N VAL A 25 2.46 9.35 -3.02
CA VAL A 25 2.10 9.22 -1.59
C VAL A 25 2.34 7.82 -1.05
N SER A 26 1.96 6.77 -1.78
CA SER A 26 2.21 5.39 -1.35
C SER A 26 3.70 5.07 -1.26
N ILE A 27 4.47 5.49 -2.27
CA ILE A 27 5.91 5.25 -2.35
C ILE A 27 6.65 5.95 -1.20
N ILE A 28 6.31 7.22 -0.94
CA ILE A 28 6.91 8.01 0.14
C ILE A 28 6.48 7.48 1.52
N ARG A 29 5.24 7.03 1.67
CA ARG A 29 4.75 6.43 2.92
C ARG A 29 5.56 5.19 3.30
N ASP A 30 5.81 4.32 2.34
CA ASP A 30 6.58 3.09 2.57
C ASP A 30 8.06 3.42 2.86
N ASN A 31 8.62 4.39 2.13
CA ASN A 31 9.95 4.93 2.41
C ASN A 31 10.06 5.44 3.86
N LEU A 32 9.18 6.34 4.30
CA LEU A 32 9.19 6.93 5.65
C LEU A 32 9.03 5.90 6.78
N LYS A 33 8.35 4.77 6.51
CA LYS A 33 8.23 3.64 7.45
C LYS A 33 9.50 2.79 7.52
N SER A 34 10.25 2.73 6.43
CA SER A 34 11.55 2.06 6.40
C SER A 34 12.58 2.91 7.15
N ARG A 35 13.38 2.31 8.04
CA ARG A 35 14.39 3.02 8.86
C ARG A 35 15.53 3.66 8.03
N GLY A 36 15.46 3.61 6.70
CA GLY A 36 16.46 4.08 5.74
C GLY A 36 16.03 5.29 4.87
N TYR A 37 14.86 5.89 5.13
CA TYR A 37 14.23 6.91 4.26
C TYR A 37 15.13 8.07 3.79
N VAL A 38 16.13 8.49 4.58
CA VAL A 38 17.05 9.59 4.22
C VAL A 38 18.05 9.17 3.13
N ARG A 39 18.28 7.87 2.93
CA ARG A 39 19.27 7.33 1.99
C ARG A 39 18.69 6.91 0.65
N GLU A 40 17.40 6.59 0.59
CA GLU A 40 16.76 6.02 -0.60
C GLU A 40 16.16 7.09 -1.52
N VAL A 41 15.61 8.18 -0.94
CA VAL A 41 15.01 9.28 -1.70
C VAL A 41 15.66 10.61 -1.31
N TYR A 42 16.30 11.25 -2.27
CA TYR A 42 16.93 12.56 -2.05
C TYR A 42 15.87 13.64 -1.80
N GLY A 43 16.08 14.54 -0.84
CA GLY A 43 15.13 15.64 -0.54
C GLY A 43 14.05 15.31 0.50
N VAL A 44 13.97 14.08 1.01
CA VAL A 44 13.07 13.73 2.13
C VAL A 44 13.39 14.54 3.39
N THR A 45 14.68 14.78 3.66
CA THR A 45 15.10 15.55 4.83
C THR A 45 14.58 17.00 4.78
N ASP A 46 14.54 17.58 3.59
CA ASP A 46 14.04 18.94 3.38
C ASP A 46 12.51 18.99 3.55
N LEU A 47 11.79 17.98 3.04
CA LEU A 47 10.36 17.79 3.28
C LEU A 47 10.05 17.69 4.78
N LEU A 48 10.80 16.86 5.52
CA LEU A 48 10.61 16.69 6.97
C LEU A 48 10.91 17.97 7.74
N LYS A 49 11.92 18.74 7.31
CA LYS A 49 12.24 20.06 7.89
C LYS A 49 11.11 21.05 7.70
N GLU A 50 10.52 21.09 6.52
CA GLU A 50 9.36 21.92 6.23
C GLU A 50 8.14 21.53 7.06
N CYS A 51 7.94 20.22 7.29
CA CYS A 51 6.86 19.71 8.14
C CYS A 51 7.11 19.91 9.64
N GLY A 52 8.26 20.44 10.05
CA GLY A 52 8.64 20.60 11.46
C GLY A 52 9.03 19.29 12.15
N LEU A 53 9.41 18.26 11.38
CA LEU A 53 9.70 16.89 11.83
C LEU A 53 11.21 16.56 11.84
N TYR A 54 12.07 17.52 11.51
CA TYR A 54 13.53 17.33 11.40
C TYR A 54 14.25 16.98 12.71
N TYR A 55 13.58 17.13 13.86
CA TYR A 55 14.15 16.85 15.19
C TYR A 55 13.54 15.61 15.87
N SER A 56 12.57 14.94 15.25
CA SER A 56 11.97 13.73 15.84
C SER A 56 12.82 12.50 15.50
N SER A 57 13.30 11.84 16.56
CA SER A 57 14.03 10.57 16.63
C SER A 57 13.72 9.55 15.52
N VAL A 58 14.77 8.88 15.02
CA VAL A 58 14.96 7.55 14.35
C VAL A 58 13.77 6.82 13.66
N SER A 59 12.52 7.03 14.05
CA SER A 59 11.31 6.51 13.40
C SER A 59 10.15 7.50 13.55
N LEU A 60 9.49 7.84 12.44
CA LEU A 60 8.27 8.64 12.46
C LEU A 60 7.07 7.81 12.94
N VAL A 61 6.23 8.40 13.78
CA VAL A 61 4.95 7.83 14.22
C VAL A 61 3.87 8.12 13.17
N GLY A 62 2.74 7.39 13.19
CA GLY A 62 1.70 7.47 12.16
C GLY A 62 1.21 8.90 11.85
N ASP A 63 0.97 9.72 12.88
CA ASP A 63 0.56 11.12 12.74
C ASP A 63 1.65 11.99 12.08
N GLN A 64 2.92 11.69 12.37
CA GLN A 64 4.06 12.38 11.78
C GLN A 64 4.25 12.00 10.32
N ILE A 65 4.02 10.72 9.98
CA ILE A 65 4.01 10.24 8.59
C ILE A 65 2.89 10.93 7.83
N ASP A 66 1.68 10.97 8.37
CA ASP A 66 0.55 11.63 7.72
C ASP A 66 0.82 13.13 7.50
N ARG A 67 1.47 13.79 8.46
CA ARG A 67 1.92 15.18 8.32
C ARG A 67 2.95 15.35 7.21
N ALA A 68 3.92 14.45 7.10
CA ALA A 68 4.94 14.47 6.04
C ALA A 68 4.38 14.14 4.65
N LEU A 69 3.29 13.38 4.58
CA LEU A 69 2.64 13.04 3.32
C LEU A 69 1.73 14.14 2.80
N ARG A 70 1.28 15.10 3.64
CA ARG A 70 0.38 16.17 3.17
C ARG A 70 0.99 16.98 2.02
N PRO A 71 2.25 17.44 2.08
CA PRO A 71 2.84 18.21 0.98
C PRO A 71 3.06 17.36 -0.28
N VAL A 72 3.20 16.03 -0.14
CA VAL A 72 3.32 15.12 -1.28
C VAL A 72 1.97 14.90 -1.94
N ALA A 73 0.93 14.67 -1.14
CA ALA A 73 -0.46 14.59 -1.60
C ALA A 73 -0.94 15.93 -2.16
N SER A 74 -0.53 17.07 -1.63
CA SER A 74 -0.94 18.36 -2.20
C SER A 74 -0.27 18.65 -3.55
N GLY A 75 0.72 17.85 -3.96
CA GLY A 75 1.57 18.12 -5.12
C GLY A 75 2.50 19.32 -4.90
N GLU A 76 2.61 19.85 -3.68
CA GLU A 76 3.63 20.85 -3.34
C GLU A 76 5.03 20.24 -3.41
N TRP A 77 5.14 18.96 -3.05
CA TRP A 77 6.30 18.12 -3.17
C TRP A 77 6.04 16.97 -4.14
N MET A 78 6.86 16.88 -5.17
CA MET A 78 6.73 15.88 -6.23
C MET A 78 7.84 14.86 -6.14
N LEU A 79 7.51 13.61 -6.39
CA LEU A 79 8.48 12.54 -6.57
C LEU A 79 8.93 12.50 -8.03
N ILE A 80 10.23 12.63 -8.24
CA ILE A 80 10.92 12.48 -9.52
C ILE A 80 11.64 11.14 -9.50
N LYS A 81 11.43 10.33 -10.53
CA LYS A 81 12.05 9.02 -10.72
C LYS A 81 12.28 8.75 -12.20
N ASP A 82 13.27 7.92 -12.51
CA ASP A 82 13.64 7.66 -13.90
C ASP A 82 12.53 6.93 -14.67
N GLU A 83 11.78 6.05 -14.00
CA GLU A 83 10.68 5.27 -14.59
C GLU A 83 9.39 5.38 -13.74
N PRO A 84 8.66 6.51 -13.83
CA PRO A 84 7.41 6.67 -13.10
C PRO A 84 6.36 5.66 -13.57
N PHE A 85 5.59 5.14 -12.62
CA PHE A 85 4.50 4.22 -12.91
C PHE A 85 3.40 4.93 -13.71
N LYS A 86 3.12 6.18 -13.34
CA LYS A 86 2.24 7.09 -14.05
C LYS A 86 2.84 8.50 -14.04
N PRO A 87 3.50 8.92 -15.14
CA PRO A 87 3.95 10.29 -15.29
C PRO A 87 2.83 11.29 -15.04
N ILE A 88 3.14 12.43 -14.43
CA ILE A 88 2.16 13.51 -14.25
C ILE A 88 1.69 14.02 -15.61
N ASN A 89 0.37 13.99 -15.81
CA ASN A 89 -0.28 14.62 -16.96
C ASN A 89 -1.06 15.85 -16.48
N ILE A 90 -0.52 17.04 -16.68
CA ILE A 90 -1.12 18.29 -16.18
C ILE A 90 -2.45 18.61 -16.89
N GLU A 91 -2.65 18.11 -18.11
CA GLU A 91 -3.84 18.41 -18.92
C GLU A 91 -5.01 17.48 -18.58
N GLU A 92 -4.75 16.19 -18.39
CA GLU A 92 -5.79 15.19 -18.12
C GLU A 92 -5.99 14.90 -16.63
N ASN A 93 -4.99 15.16 -15.79
CA ASN A 93 -5.05 14.82 -14.38
C ASN A 93 -5.66 15.97 -13.57
N TRP A 94 -6.90 15.77 -13.15
CA TRP A 94 -7.64 16.70 -12.29
C TRP A 94 -6.86 17.06 -11.01
N TYR A 95 -6.05 16.13 -10.50
CA TYR A 95 -5.20 16.33 -9.33
C TYR A 95 -4.12 17.37 -9.62
N ALA A 96 -3.37 17.22 -10.72
CA ALA A 96 -2.37 18.18 -11.16
C ALA A 96 -2.97 19.57 -11.47
N ARG A 97 -4.21 19.62 -11.99
CA ARG A 97 -4.95 20.87 -12.23
C ARG A 97 -5.31 21.60 -10.93
N ILE A 98 -5.56 20.88 -9.84
CA ILE A 98 -5.88 21.44 -8.52
C ILE A 98 -4.61 21.82 -7.75
N CYS A 99 -3.56 20.99 -7.78
CA CYS A 99 -2.25 21.30 -7.19
C CYS A 99 -1.64 22.58 -7.78
N ASN A 100 -1.97 22.90 -9.04
CA ASN A 100 -1.52 24.13 -9.69
C ASN A 100 -2.32 25.39 -9.25
N ARG A 101 -3.42 25.25 -8.49
CA ARG A 101 -4.37 26.34 -8.24
C ARG A 101 -4.29 27.02 -6.86
N GLN A 102 -3.84 26.40 -5.76
CA GLN A 102 -3.57 27.11 -4.48
C GLN A 102 -3.04 26.18 -3.34
N ASN A 103 -2.33 26.79 -2.37
CA ASN A 103 -1.72 26.25 -1.15
C ASN A 103 -2.75 25.68 -0.12
N ASP A 104 -3.57 24.69 -0.48
CA ASP A 104 -4.58 24.19 0.46
C ASP A 104 -4.61 22.65 0.56
N GLY A 105 -3.53 22.09 1.14
CA GLY A 105 -3.36 20.65 1.36
C GLY A 105 -4.42 20.02 2.28
N ASP A 106 -5.06 20.79 3.15
CA ASP A 106 -6.13 20.30 4.03
C ASP A 106 -7.43 20.03 3.28
N HIS A 107 -7.66 20.68 2.13
CA HIS A 107 -8.85 20.42 1.31
C HIS A 107 -8.73 19.09 0.56
N LEU A 108 -7.53 18.73 0.08
CA LEU A 108 -7.33 17.53 -0.76
C LEU A 108 -7.42 16.21 -0.01
N ILE A 109 -6.89 16.13 1.21
CA ILE A 109 -6.99 14.93 2.05
C ILE A 109 -8.45 14.68 2.43
N ASN A 110 -9.19 15.74 2.76
CA ASN A 110 -10.62 15.65 3.02
C ASN A 110 -11.40 15.32 1.75
N THR A 111 -11.07 15.89 0.59
CA THR A 111 -11.81 15.63 -0.65
C THR A 111 -11.55 14.22 -1.19
N VAL A 112 -10.32 13.67 -1.16
CA VAL A 112 -10.06 12.27 -1.54
C VAL A 112 -10.72 11.30 -0.54
N SER A 113 -10.75 11.67 0.73
CA SER A 113 -11.49 10.94 1.79
C SER A 113 -13.02 11.09 1.69
N GLU A 114 -13.54 12.03 0.91
CA GLU A 114 -14.97 12.23 0.65
C GLU A 114 -15.42 11.76 -0.75
N MET A 115 -14.49 11.62 -1.71
CA MET A 115 -14.80 11.20 -3.07
C MET A 115 -15.08 9.69 -3.15
N SER A 116 -16.25 9.36 -3.68
CA SER A 116 -16.65 7.99 -3.99
C SER A 116 -16.71 7.77 -5.49
N GLY A 117 -16.24 6.62 -5.97
CA GLY A 117 -16.28 6.31 -7.40
C GLY A 117 -15.89 4.87 -7.73
N PRO A 118 -15.94 4.51 -9.04
CA PRO A 118 -15.57 3.18 -9.50
C PRO A 118 -14.08 2.90 -9.30
N GLY A 119 -13.76 1.68 -8.91
CA GLY A 119 -12.44 1.32 -8.41
C GLY A 119 -12.22 -0.17 -8.29
N LYS A 120 -11.12 -0.52 -7.63
CA LYS A 120 -10.74 -1.89 -7.32
C LYS A 120 -10.12 -1.95 -5.92
N TRP A 121 -10.26 -3.09 -5.27
CA TRP A 121 -9.55 -3.38 -4.02
C TRP A 121 -8.12 -3.78 -4.32
N LYS A 122 -7.15 -3.09 -3.75
CA LYS A 122 -5.73 -3.42 -3.89
C LYS A 122 -5.13 -3.74 -2.52
N ILE A 123 -4.36 -4.82 -2.43
CA ILE A 123 -3.66 -5.15 -1.17
C ILE A 123 -2.58 -4.10 -0.90
N THR A 124 -2.63 -3.48 0.27
CA THR A 124 -1.66 -2.47 0.71
C THR A 124 -0.74 -2.99 1.81
N SER A 125 -1.24 -3.89 2.67
CA SER A 125 -0.42 -4.48 3.73
C SER A 125 -0.88 -5.88 4.13
N MET A 126 0.08 -6.65 4.63
CA MET A 126 -0.15 -7.97 5.22
C MET A 126 0.60 -8.05 6.55
N HIS A 127 -0.11 -8.39 7.62
CA HIS A 127 0.47 -8.50 8.95
C HIS A 127 0.09 -9.82 9.60
N VAL A 128 1.10 -10.62 9.97
CA VAL A 128 0.87 -11.84 10.77
C VAL A 128 0.47 -11.42 12.18
N ASN A 129 -0.62 -11.99 12.70
CA ASN A 129 -1.05 -11.74 14.06
C ASN A 129 -0.14 -12.53 15.01
N LYS A 130 0.88 -11.84 15.54
CA LYS A 130 1.94 -12.44 16.35
C LYS A 130 1.41 -13.17 17.59
N PHE A 131 0.36 -12.68 18.24
CA PHE A 131 -0.17 -13.29 19.47
C PHE A 131 -0.89 -14.62 19.19
N ALA A 132 -1.87 -14.61 18.29
CA ALA A 132 -2.61 -15.81 17.94
C ALA A 132 -1.72 -16.85 17.22
N SER A 133 -0.82 -16.38 16.36
CA SER A 133 0.08 -17.26 15.60
C SER A 133 1.17 -17.89 16.48
N SER A 134 1.62 -17.22 17.55
CA SER A 134 2.58 -17.81 18.48
C SER A 134 2.01 -19.00 19.26
N ALA A 135 0.72 -18.93 19.64
CA ALA A 135 0.06 -20.05 20.32
C ALA A 135 -0.12 -21.26 19.39
N ALA A 136 -0.56 -21.03 18.15
CA ALA A 136 -0.66 -22.07 17.12
C ALA A 136 0.71 -22.71 16.82
N PHE A 137 1.75 -21.89 16.72
CA PHE A 137 3.13 -22.34 16.49
C PHE A 137 3.65 -23.25 17.60
N VAL A 138 3.41 -22.90 18.87
CA VAL A 138 3.80 -23.74 20.03
C VAL A 138 3.04 -25.06 20.03
N ALA A 139 1.74 -25.06 19.69
CA ALA A 139 0.96 -26.29 19.57
C ALA A 139 1.50 -27.21 18.47
N ASN A 140 1.76 -26.67 17.27
CA ASN A 140 2.31 -27.43 16.14
C ASN A 140 3.72 -27.97 16.43
N PHE A 141 4.54 -27.20 17.15
CA PHE A 141 5.86 -27.63 17.61
C PHE A 141 5.80 -28.85 18.53
N LEU A 142 4.87 -28.85 19.50
CA LEU A 142 4.69 -29.96 20.43
C LEU A 142 4.21 -31.23 19.72
N VAL A 143 3.28 -31.11 18.77
CA VAL A 143 2.83 -32.23 17.94
C VAL A 143 3.96 -32.74 17.04
N SER A 144 4.77 -31.84 16.47
CA SER A 144 5.89 -32.19 15.59
C SER A 144 6.97 -33.03 16.28
N ARG A 145 7.14 -32.93 17.60
CA ARG A 145 8.14 -33.73 18.34
C ARG A 145 7.73 -35.19 18.56
N GLY A 146 6.45 -35.55 18.37
CA GLY A 146 6.01 -36.94 18.35
C GLY A 146 6.36 -37.67 17.04
N ASP A 147 6.79 -36.91 16.02
CA ASP A 147 7.26 -37.38 14.71
C ASP A 147 8.80 -37.50 14.78
N GLU A 148 9.34 -38.68 15.05
CA GLU A 148 10.80 -38.88 15.15
C GLU A 148 11.51 -38.51 13.83
N GLY A 149 12.54 -37.66 13.90
CA GLY A 149 13.43 -37.33 12.77
C GLY A 149 13.04 -36.13 11.90
N ARG A 150 11.93 -35.44 12.19
CA ARG A 150 11.48 -34.27 11.40
C ARG A 150 12.14 -32.96 11.84
N VAL A 151 12.54 -32.13 10.86
CA VAL A 151 12.95 -30.73 11.08
C VAL A 151 11.72 -29.84 11.16
N PHE A 152 11.47 -29.22 12.30
CA PHE A 152 10.40 -28.23 12.47
C PHE A 152 10.67 -26.98 11.62
N LEU A 153 9.61 -26.36 11.06
CA LEU A 153 9.61 -25.28 10.05
C LEU A 153 9.82 -25.72 8.60
N SER A 154 9.94 -27.03 8.34
CA SER A 154 10.16 -27.55 6.99
C SER A 154 8.88 -27.88 6.23
N SER A 155 7.73 -27.87 6.90
CA SER A 155 6.46 -28.31 6.32
C SER A 155 5.31 -27.34 6.61
N GLY A 156 4.34 -27.25 5.69
CA GLY A 156 3.16 -26.40 5.86
C GLY A 156 2.38 -26.67 7.15
N LYS A 157 2.38 -27.92 7.63
CA LYS A 157 1.75 -28.31 8.91
C LYS A 157 2.36 -27.61 10.14
N ASP A 158 3.60 -27.14 10.05
CA ASP A 158 4.24 -26.36 11.13
C ASP A 158 3.55 -25.00 11.33
N PHE A 159 2.94 -24.49 10.27
CA PHE A 159 2.28 -23.18 10.23
C PHE A 159 0.75 -23.30 10.31
N ALA A 160 0.21 -24.50 10.56
CA ALA A 160 -1.22 -24.71 10.69
C ALA A 160 -1.85 -23.75 11.72
N ASN A 161 -3.00 -23.19 11.39
CA ASN A 161 -3.73 -22.23 12.23
C ASN A 161 -2.98 -20.90 12.48
N THR A 162 -1.92 -20.60 11.72
CA THR A 162 -1.33 -19.25 11.71
C THR A 162 -2.36 -18.28 11.13
N THR A 163 -2.47 -17.11 11.75
CA THR A 163 -3.44 -16.08 11.31
C THR A 163 -2.70 -14.83 10.82
N ARG A 164 -3.18 -14.26 9.72
CA ARG A 164 -2.71 -12.97 9.21
C ARG A 164 -3.88 -12.08 8.85
N THR A 165 -3.67 -10.79 8.95
CA THR A 165 -4.61 -9.76 8.50
C THR A 165 -4.08 -9.15 7.22
N VAL A 166 -4.89 -9.20 6.17
CA VAL A 166 -4.64 -8.52 4.89
C VAL A 166 -5.50 -7.27 4.86
N THR A 167 -4.88 -6.12 4.61
CA THR A 167 -5.59 -4.86 4.40
C THR A 167 -5.63 -4.57 2.91
N GLN A 168 -6.83 -4.34 2.39
CA GLN A 168 -7.05 -3.85 1.04
C GLN A 168 -7.62 -2.44 1.08
N GLU A 169 -7.22 -1.62 0.11
CA GLU A 169 -7.68 -0.24 -0.06
C GLU A 169 -8.43 -0.10 -1.39
N TRP A 170 -9.51 0.68 -1.40
CA TRP A 170 -10.26 1.00 -2.62
C TRP A 170 -9.54 2.10 -3.40
N VAL A 171 -9.06 1.75 -4.60
CA VAL A 171 -8.28 2.63 -5.48
C VAL A 171 -9.01 2.85 -6.81
N PRO A 172 -8.86 4.02 -7.45
CA PRO A 172 -9.47 4.30 -8.75
C PRO A 172 -8.93 3.38 -9.85
N LEU A 173 -9.78 3.08 -10.82
CA LEU A 173 -9.41 2.31 -12.02
C LEU A 173 -8.39 3.07 -12.87
N ASN A 174 -7.44 2.35 -13.47
CA ASN A 174 -6.48 2.93 -14.40
C ASN A 174 -7.09 3.12 -15.81
N ALA A 175 -6.31 3.69 -16.76
CA ALA A 175 -6.80 3.99 -18.11
C ALA A 175 -7.18 2.72 -18.90
N GLU A 176 -6.50 1.61 -18.64
CA GLU A 176 -6.74 0.31 -19.30
C GLU A 176 -8.01 -0.36 -18.76
N GLU A 177 -8.40 -0.04 -17.53
CA GLU A 177 -9.55 -0.58 -16.82
C GLU A 177 -10.85 0.23 -17.03
N ARG A 178 -10.84 1.25 -17.91
CA ARG A 178 -12.02 2.10 -18.17
C ARG A 178 -13.29 1.31 -18.51
N ASN A 179 -13.15 0.17 -19.17
CA ASN A 179 -14.28 -0.70 -19.53
C ASN A 179 -15.02 -1.24 -18.30
N PHE A 180 -14.36 -1.36 -17.15
CA PHE A 180 -14.96 -1.84 -15.90
C PHE A 180 -15.70 -0.73 -15.14
N SER A 181 -15.53 0.55 -15.49
CA SER A 181 -16.10 1.66 -14.71
C SER A 181 -17.63 1.63 -14.65
N LEU A 182 -18.28 1.16 -15.72
CA LEU A 182 -19.74 1.11 -15.82
C LEU A 182 -20.35 0.08 -14.86
N SER A 183 -19.67 -1.06 -14.70
CA SER A 183 -20.10 -2.19 -13.88
C SER A 183 -19.49 -2.19 -12.48
N SER A 184 -18.48 -1.38 -12.20
CA SER A 184 -17.79 -1.31 -10.92
C SER A 184 -18.70 -0.77 -9.81
N ALA A 185 -18.61 -1.37 -8.63
CA ALA A 185 -19.14 -0.80 -7.39
C ALA A 185 -18.55 0.59 -7.14
N ILE A 186 -19.23 1.39 -6.32
CA ILE A 186 -18.81 2.75 -5.97
C ILE A 186 -18.55 2.75 -4.48
N HIS A 187 -17.26 2.83 -4.13
CA HIS A 187 -16.82 3.04 -2.75
C HIS A 187 -16.02 4.33 -2.65
N ARG A 188 -15.84 4.77 -1.42
CA ARG A 188 -14.98 5.90 -1.08
C ARG A 188 -13.53 5.54 -1.35
N TYR A 189 -12.81 6.37 -2.08
CA TYR A 189 -11.39 6.12 -2.31
C TYR A 189 -10.62 6.18 -0.99
N GLY A 190 -9.66 5.28 -0.82
CA GLY A 190 -8.98 5.11 0.46
C GLY A 190 -9.79 4.37 1.53
N MET A 191 -10.99 3.89 1.21
CA MET A 191 -11.70 2.96 2.09
C MET A 191 -10.84 1.71 2.27
N GLU A 192 -10.62 1.32 3.52
CA GLU A 192 -9.91 0.10 3.84
C GLU A 192 -10.89 -1.00 4.23
N ARG A 193 -10.58 -2.23 3.82
CA ARG A 193 -11.19 -3.43 4.38
C ARG A 193 -10.12 -4.38 4.87
N LYS A 194 -10.39 -5.01 6.00
CA LYS A 194 -9.47 -5.95 6.66
C LYS A 194 -10.04 -7.36 6.55
N ILE A 195 -9.23 -8.26 6.02
CA ILE A 195 -9.60 -9.66 5.82
C ILE A 195 -8.65 -10.53 6.62
N THR A 196 -9.21 -11.30 7.54
CA THR A 196 -8.45 -12.29 8.30
C THR A 196 -8.29 -13.55 7.48
N GLN A 197 -7.05 -14.01 7.31
CA GLN A 197 -6.72 -15.28 6.68
C GLN A 197 -6.11 -16.24 7.68
N ILE A 198 -6.40 -17.52 7.49
CA ILE A 198 -5.87 -18.63 8.28
C ILE A 198 -5.09 -19.56 7.35
N TYR A 199 -3.92 -20.02 7.78
CA TYR A 199 -3.12 -20.98 7.03
C TYR A 199 -3.59 -22.40 7.34
N VAL A 200 -4.13 -23.08 6.34
CA VAL A 200 -4.77 -24.39 6.49
C VAL A 200 -4.40 -25.29 5.31
N GLU A 201 -4.45 -26.60 5.55
CA GLU A 201 -4.43 -27.61 4.50
C GLU A 201 -5.81 -27.67 3.86
N ALA A 202 -5.86 -27.74 2.54
CA ALA A 202 -7.08 -27.96 1.80
C ALA A 202 -6.81 -28.80 0.56
N ASP A 203 -7.89 -29.39 0.03
CA ASP A 203 -7.82 -30.17 -1.21
C ASP A 203 -7.33 -29.30 -2.36
N ASP A 204 -6.31 -29.80 -3.06
CA ASP A 204 -5.71 -29.15 -4.21
C ASP A 204 -5.53 -30.17 -5.32
N ALA A 205 -6.42 -30.11 -6.31
CA ALA A 205 -6.40 -31.01 -7.46
C ALA A 205 -5.15 -30.84 -8.36
N TRP A 206 -4.36 -29.79 -8.14
CA TRP A 206 -3.12 -29.51 -8.87
C TRP A 206 -1.88 -30.03 -8.15
N ASP A 207 -1.98 -30.37 -6.86
CA ASP A 207 -0.89 -30.98 -6.10
C ASP A 207 -0.88 -32.50 -6.26
N VAL A 208 0.31 -33.09 -6.38
CA VAL A 208 0.47 -34.55 -6.56
C VAL A 208 -0.06 -35.33 -5.35
N SER A 209 0.01 -34.75 -4.15
CA SER A 209 -0.50 -35.36 -2.91
C SER A 209 -2.02 -35.22 -2.74
N GLY A 210 -2.67 -34.38 -3.56
CA GLY A 210 -4.11 -34.10 -3.51
C GLY A 210 -4.51 -33.04 -2.48
N SER A 211 -3.58 -32.56 -1.65
CA SER A 211 -3.78 -31.44 -0.72
C SER A 211 -2.60 -30.47 -0.75
N SER A 212 -2.85 -29.20 -0.47
CA SER A 212 -1.79 -28.21 -0.30
C SER A 212 -2.10 -27.23 0.82
N TRP A 213 -1.06 -26.59 1.35
CA TRP A 213 -1.18 -25.62 2.44
C TRP A 213 -1.23 -24.19 1.88
N HIS A 214 -2.28 -23.45 2.21
CA HIS A 214 -2.41 -22.08 1.75
C HIS A 214 -3.29 -21.22 2.68
N TRP A 215 -3.24 -19.90 2.46
CA TRP A 215 -4.04 -18.94 3.20
C TRP A 215 -5.50 -18.94 2.71
N ARG A 216 -6.46 -19.03 3.63
CA ARG A 216 -7.90 -18.96 3.32
C ARG A 216 -8.59 -17.83 4.09
N PRO A 217 -9.50 -17.06 3.46
CA PRO A 217 -9.88 -17.15 2.03
C PRO A 217 -8.71 -16.73 1.13
N VAL A 218 -8.61 -17.29 -0.08
CA VAL A 218 -7.62 -16.83 -1.07
C VAL A 218 -8.10 -15.48 -1.61
N ILE A 219 -7.20 -14.50 -1.65
CA ILE A 219 -7.51 -13.13 -2.05
C ILE A 219 -6.54 -12.74 -3.17
N ALA A 220 -7.06 -12.13 -4.23
CA ALA A 220 -6.25 -11.61 -5.33
C ALA A 220 -5.54 -10.31 -4.91
N ASN A 221 -4.38 -10.03 -5.54
CA ASN A 221 -3.65 -8.78 -5.31
C ASN A 221 -4.50 -7.55 -5.66
N GLU A 222 -5.33 -7.69 -6.68
CA GLU A 222 -6.30 -6.71 -7.14
C GLU A 222 -7.64 -7.41 -7.35
N GLU A 223 -8.73 -6.82 -6.86
CA GLU A 223 -10.07 -7.39 -6.95
C GLU A 223 -11.08 -6.33 -7.41
N TYR A 224 -11.82 -6.66 -8.45
CA TYR A 224 -12.85 -5.79 -9.03
C TYR A 224 -14.19 -6.13 -8.42
N GLU A 225 -14.79 -5.16 -7.73
CA GLU A 225 -16.13 -5.33 -7.18
C GLU A 225 -17.15 -4.78 -8.17
N LEU A 226 -18.19 -5.56 -8.48
CA LEU A 226 -19.26 -5.18 -9.40
C LEU A 226 -20.47 -4.63 -8.62
N LYS A 227 -21.25 -3.75 -9.25
CA LYS A 227 -22.52 -3.27 -8.71
C LYS A 227 -23.45 -4.47 -8.47
N GLN A 228 -24.03 -4.54 -7.28
CA GLN A 228 -25.15 -5.47 -7.03
C GLN A 228 -26.32 -5.06 -7.93
N LYS A 229 -26.93 -6.04 -8.60
CA LYS A 229 -28.12 -5.85 -9.45
C LYS A 229 -29.38 -5.69 -8.62
#